data_AF-A0A2G9ZVA6-F1
#
_entry.id   AF-A0A2G9ZVA6-F1
#
_cell.length_a   1.000
_cell.length_b   1.000
_cell.length_c   1.000
_cell.angle_alpha   90.00
_cell.angle_beta   90.00
_cell.angle_gamma   90.00
#
_symmetry.space_group_name_H-M   'P 1'
#
loop_
_entity.id
_entity.type
_entity.pdbx_description
1 polymer ?
#
loop_
_entity_poly.entity_id
_entity_poly.type
_entity_poly.pdbx_seq_one_letter_code
_entity_poly.pdbx_strand_id
1 'polypeptide(L)'
;SLATLIGAGKPILQRFGDLKRGRRSTWRRIRNSTINPTFTDVVCGDIAMALPERILANILEGLEKLNYVVPGVANAETLLYAPEIKFFATQVQTDSNLETPIRGMYVAGDGPGVAGNIVSSAATGLLSAKAVVKKLH
;
A
#
# COMPACT_ATOMS: atom_id res chain seq x y z
N SER A 1 -2.83 -10.18 9.82
CA SER A 1 -2.42 -11.02 8.67
C SER A 1 -1.24 -11.91 9.10
N LEU A 2 -0.84 -12.92 8.31
CA LEU A 2 0.33 -13.78 8.61
C LEU A 2 1.60 -12.94 8.85
N ALA A 3 1.77 -11.88 8.06
CA ALA A 3 2.85 -10.92 8.21
C ALA A 3 2.83 -10.19 9.57
N THR A 4 1.65 -9.84 10.12
CA THR A 4 1.52 -9.27 11.47
C THR A 4 2.02 -10.24 12.55
N LEU A 5 1.73 -11.53 12.38
CA LEU A 5 2.12 -12.55 13.36
C LEU A 5 3.64 -12.79 13.33
N ILE A 6 4.22 -12.93 12.14
CA ILE A 6 5.66 -13.15 11.95
C ILE A 6 6.48 -11.90 12.29
N GLY A 7 5.92 -10.71 12.06
CA GLY A 7 6.51 -9.43 12.43
C GLY A 7 6.31 -9.04 13.90
N ALA A 8 5.71 -9.91 14.73
CA ALA A 8 5.39 -9.62 16.14
C ALA A 8 4.62 -8.29 16.33
N GLY A 9 3.65 -8.03 15.45
CA GLY A 9 2.87 -6.80 15.42
C GLY A 9 3.49 -5.65 14.62
N LYS A 10 4.72 -5.81 14.12
CA LYS A 10 5.46 -4.77 13.37
C LYS A 10 5.67 -5.18 11.91
N PRO A 11 5.90 -4.23 10.99
CA PRO A 11 6.31 -4.56 9.62
C PRO A 11 7.65 -5.30 9.58
N ILE A 12 7.78 -6.17 8.60
CA ILE A 12 9.01 -6.88 8.27
C ILE A 12 9.88 -6.00 7.36
N LEU A 13 11.14 -5.81 7.75
CA LEU A 13 12.17 -5.14 6.95
C LEU A 13 13.11 -6.19 6.34
N GLN A 14 13.32 -6.16 5.03
CA GLN A 14 14.27 -7.02 4.33
C GLN A 14 14.96 -6.27 3.18
N ARG A 15 16.25 -6.53 2.98
CA ARG A 15 16.98 -6.02 1.81
C ARG A 15 16.56 -6.81 0.58
N PHE A 16 16.38 -6.13 -0.55
CA PHE A 16 16.00 -6.75 -1.82
C PHE A 16 16.98 -7.86 -2.24
N GLY A 17 18.28 -7.65 -2.08
CA GLY A 17 19.26 -8.69 -2.38
C GLY A 17 19.17 -9.88 -1.41
N ASP A 18 18.78 -9.65 -0.15
CA ASP A 18 18.55 -10.73 0.80
C ASP A 18 17.33 -11.56 0.37
N LEU A 19 16.25 -10.91 -0.05
CA LEU A 19 15.07 -11.57 -0.62
C LEU A 19 15.41 -12.38 -1.88
N LYS A 20 16.15 -11.82 -2.85
CA LYS A 20 16.58 -12.55 -4.07
C LYS A 20 17.37 -13.84 -3.79
N ARG A 21 18.06 -13.90 -2.65
CA ARG A 21 18.86 -15.07 -2.24
C ARG A 21 18.10 -16.03 -1.31
N GLY A 22 16.81 -15.78 -1.06
CA GLY A 22 16.03 -16.56 -0.10
C GLY A 22 16.60 -16.50 1.31
N ARG A 23 17.17 -15.34 1.71
CA ARG A 23 17.78 -15.17 3.03
C ARG A 23 17.12 -14.06 3.82
N ARG A 24 16.94 -14.31 5.11
CA ARG A 24 16.51 -13.31 6.10
C ARG A 24 17.50 -12.16 6.24
N SER A 25 16.99 -10.93 6.34
CA SER A 25 17.79 -9.78 6.78
C SER A 25 17.92 -9.70 8.29
N THR A 26 18.99 -9.07 8.78
CA THR A 26 19.23 -8.81 10.20
C THR A 26 19.68 -7.37 10.40
N TRP A 27 19.53 -6.82 11.61
CA TRP A 27 20.00 -5.46 11.91
C TRP A 27 21.49 -5.26 11.59
N ARG A 28 22.34 -6.26 11.84
CA ARG A 28 23.76 -6.22 11.46
C ARG A 28 23.93 -6.03 9.95
N ARG A 29 23.14 -6.73 9.14
CA ARG A 29 23.16 -6.62 7.67
C ARG A 29 22.63 -5.26 7.19
N ILE A 30 21.55 -4.77 7.80
CA ILE A 30 20.97 -3.46 7.48
C ILE A 30 21.95 -2.32 7.82
N ARG A 31 22.63 -2.39 8.97
CA ARG A 31 23.63 -1.39 9.39
C ARG A 31 24.90 -1.42 8.53
N ASN A 32 25.23 -2.57 7.94
CA ASN A 32 26.33 -2.70 6.98
C ASN A 32 25.89 -2.38 5.53
N SER A 33 24.93 -1.48 5.38
CA SER A 33 24.40 -1.01 4.11
C SER A 33 24.62 0.50 4.00
N THR A 34 24.73 1.01 2.78
CA THR A 34 24.74 2.44 2.48
C THR A 34 23.37 3.11 2.70
N ILE A 35 22.29 2.34 2.72
CA ILE A 35 20.91 2.82 2.91
C ILE A 35 20.50 2.68 4.38
N ASN A 36 20.08 3.79 4.97
CA ASN A 36 19.51 3.82 6.33
C ASN A 36 17.98 3.72 6.28
N PRO A 37 17.36 2.88 7.13
CA PRO A 37 15.90 2.82 7.23
C PRO A 37 15.34 4.12 7.81
N THR A 38 14.32 4.68 7.14
CA THR A 38 13.60 5.87 7.63
C THR A 38 12.51 5.52 8.65
N PHE A 39 12.00 4.29 8.61
CA PHE A 39 11.05 3.75 9.59
C PHE A 39 11.71 2.60 10.35
N THR A 40 11.90 2.78 11.66
CA THR A 40 12.71 1.87 12.49
C THR A 40 11.87 0.97 13.40
N ASP A 41 10.57 1.21 13.52
CA ASP A 41 9.67 0.36 14.30
C ASP A 41 9.27 -0.89 13.50
N VAL A 42 10.26 -1.74 13.24
CA VAL A 42 10.18 -2.90 12.34
C VAL A 42 10.92 -4.11 12.92
N VAL A 43 10.62 -5.28 12.36
CA VAL A 43 11.38 -6.51 12.61
C VAL A 43 12.14 -6.91 11.35
N CYS A 44 13.47 -7.08 11.44
CA CYS A 44 14.23 -7.64 10.33
C CYS A 44 13.84 -9.11 10.11
N GLY A 45 13.44 -9.48 8.90
CA GLY A 45 12.83 -10.78 8.62
C GLY A 45 12.99 -11.28 7.20
N ASP A 46 12.20 -12.29 6.88
CA ASP A 46 12.04 -12.84 5.54
C ASP A 46 10.59 -12.67 5.09
N ILE A 47 10.38 -11.81 4.09
CA ILE A 47 9.07 -11.48 3.52
C ILE A 47 8.48 -12.72 2.81
N ALA A 48 9.31 -13.65 2.34
CA ALA A 48 8.85 -14.91 1.74
C ALA A 48 8.03 -15.77 2.71
N MET A 49 8.25 -15.62 4.01
CA MET A 49 7.45 -16.33 5.02
C MET A 49 6.06 -15.71 5.24
N ALA A 50 5.84 -14.49 4.74
CA ALA A 50 4.69 -13.66 5.10
C ALA A 50 3.72 -13.43 3.93
N LEU A 51 4.17 -13.58 2.68
CA LEU A 51 3.39 -13.31 1.47
C LEU A 51 3.31 -14.55 0.56
N PRO A 52 2.21 -14.72 -0.20
CA PRO A 52 2.12 -15.75 -1.22
C PRO A 52 3.20 -15.64 -2.30
N GLU A 53 3.65 -16.79 -2.82
CA GLU A 53 4.72 -16.88 -3.84
C GLU A 53 4.45 -16.00 -5.07
N ARG A 54 3.20 -15.99 -5.57
CA ARG A 54 2.79 -15.14 -6.71
C ARG A 54 3.07 -13.65 -6.45
N ILE A 55 2.80 -13.17 -5.23
CA ILE A 55 3.05 -11.77 -4.86
C ILE A 55 4.56 -11.50 -4.81
N LEU A 56 5.34 -12.42 -4.22
CA LEU A 56 6.80 -12.30 -4.22
C LEU A 56 7.37 -12.24 -5.63
N ALA A 57 6.96 -13.16 -6.51
CA ALA A 57 7.42 -13.20 -7.89
C ALA A 57 7.12 -11.87 -8.61
N ASN A 58 5.91 -11.33 -8.45
CA ASN A 58 5.52 -10.04 -9.02
C ASN A 58 6.36 -8.87 -8.47
N ILE A 59 6.68 -8.86 -7.16
CA ILE A 59 7.53 -7.83 -6.56
C ILE A 59 8.96 -7.91 -7.12
N LEU A 60 9.53 -9.11 -7.17
CA LEU A 60 10.88 -9.33 -7.70
C LEU A 60 10.97 -8.91 -9.17
N GLU A 61 10.07 -9.41 -10.01
CA GLU A 61 10.01 -9.07 -11.43
C GLU A 61 9.71 -7.58 -11.65
N GLY A 62 8.80 -7.01 -10.86
CA GLY A 62 8.41 -5.61 -10.93
C GLY A 62 9.57 -4.66 -10.63
N LEU A 63 10.36 -4.95 -9.59
CA LEU A 63 11.53 -4.14 -9.24
C LEU A 63 12.65 -4.27 -10.29
N GLU A 64 12.89 -5.47 -10.82
CA GLU A 64 13.85 -5.69 -11.91
C GLU A 64 13.43 -4.92 -13.19
N LYS A 65 12.14 -4.99 -13.56
CA LYS A 65 11.62 -4.24 -14.70
C LYS A 65 11.68 -2.73 -14.47
N LEU A 66 11.33 -2.27 -13.27
CA LEU A 66 11.37 -0.85 -12.91
C LEU A 66 12.80 -0.31 -12.92
N ASN A 67 13.80 -1.14 -12.64
CA ASN A 67 15.21 -0.75 -12.68
C ASN A 67 15.69 -0.32 -14.07
N TYR A 68 15.05 -0.77 -15.17
CA TYR A 68 15.34 -0.26 -16.52
C TYR A 68 14.89 1.19 -16.72
N VAL A 69 13.89 1.64 -15.97
CA VAL A 69 13.34 3.00 -16.04
C VAL A 69 13.95 3.90 -14.97
N VAL A 70 14.18 3.36 -13.78
CA VAL A 70 14.76 4.06 -12.63
C VAL A 70 15.98 3.26 -12.14
N PRO A 71 17.17 3.53 -12.70
CA PRO A 71 18.38 2.79 -12.34
C PRO A 71 18.70 2.89 -10.85
N GLY A 72 18.97 1.74 -10.23
CA GLY A 72 19.31 1.62 -8.82
C GLY A 72 18.16 1.20 -7.92
N VAL A 73 16.91 1.17 -8.40
CA VAL A 73 15.77 0.68 -7.61
C VAL A 73 15.92 -0.80 -7.23
N ALA A 74 16.49 -1.63 -8.11
CA ALA A 74 16.78 -3.04 -7.84
C ALA A 74 18.14 -3.28 -7.16
N ASN A 75 18.73 -2.27 -6.50
CA ASN A 75 19.97 -2.47 -5.75
C ASN A 75 19.79 -3.53 -4.66
N ALA A 76 20.82 -4.35 -4.43
CA ALA A 76 20.80 -5.38 -3.38
C ALA A 76 20.54 -4.82 -1.98
N GLU A 77 20.80 -3.54 -1.75
CA GLU A 77 20.62 -2.81 -0.51
C GLU A 77 19.24 -2.14 -0.37
N THR A 78 18.44 -2.10 -1.45
CA THR A 78 17.07 -1.56 -1.42
C THR A 78 16.27 -2.19 -0.29
N LEU A 79 15.64 -1.35 0.52
CA LEU A 79 14.89 -1.78 1.70
C LEU A 79 13.42 -2.01 1.35
N LEU A 80 12.95 -3.23 1.59
CA LEU A 80 11.55 -3.62 1.45
C LEU A 80 10.89 -3.70 2.83
N TYR A 81 9.71 -3.08 2.94
CA TYR A 81 8.87 -3.11 4.12
C TYR A 81 7.58 -3.86 3.77
N ALA A 82 7.22 -4.88 4.54
CA ALA A 82 6.02 -5.69 4.30
C ALA A 82 5.27 -6.03 5.59
N PRO A 83 3.94 -6.20 5.56
CA PRO A 83 3.08 -6.02 4.39
C PRO A 83 2.73 -4.53 4.22
N GLU A 84 2.58 -4.07 2.97
CA GLU A 84 1.74 -2.89 2.73
C GLU A 84 0.30 -3.38 2.65
N ILE A 85 -0.54 -2.95 3.59
CA ILE A 85 -1.97 -3.24 3.55
C ILE A 85 -2.70 -1.92 3.45
N LYS A 86 -3.32 -1.68 2.29
CA LYS A 86 -4.36 -0.67 2.13
C LYS A 86 -5.68 -1.41 2.00
N PHE A 87 -6.55 -1.21 2.98
CA PHE A 87 -7.92 -1.72 2.88
C PHE A 87 -8.66 -0.84 1.90
N PHE A 88 -8.88 -1.33 0.68
CA PHE A 88 -9.85 -0.71 -0.20
C PHE A 88 -11.25 -1.00 0.36
N ALA A 89 -12.02 0.07 0.58
CA ALA A 89 -13.41 -0.11 0.95
C ALA A 89 -14.17 -0.75 -0.21
N THR A 90 -15.12 -1.63 0.12
CA THR A 90 -16.08 -2.10 -0.88
C THR A 90 -16.87 -0.90 -1.38
N GLN A 91 -16.87 -0.69 -2.70
CA GLN A 91 -17.54 0.45 -3.30
C GLN A 91 -19.02 0.45 -2.90
N VAL A 92 -19.43 1.53 -2.22
CA VAL A 92 -20.82 1.77 -1.84
C VAL A 92 -21.61 2.05 -3.11
N GLN A 93 -22.76 1.41 -3.26
CA GLN A 93 -23.64 1.66 -4.38
C GLN A 93 -24.19 3.09 -4.31
N THR A 94 -24.05 3.85 -5.40
CA THR A 94 -24.58 5.20 -5.52
C THR A 94 -25.14 5.48 -6.91
N ASP A 95 -25.90 6.57 -7.02
CA ASP A 95 -26.24 7.19 -8.31
C ASP A 95 -25.09 8.08 -8.82
N SER A 96 -25.35 8.81 -9.92
CA SER A 96 -24.38 9.76 -10.52
C SER A 96 -24.11 11.01 -9.69
N ASN A 97 -24.91 11.26 -8.65
CA ASN A 97 -24.72 12.35 -7.70
C ASN A 97 -24.04 11.88 -6.40
N LEU A 98 -23.64 10.61 -6.35
CA LEU A 98 -23.10 9.93 -5.18
C LEU A 98 -24.10 9.85 -4.02
N GLU A 99 -25.39 9.85 -4.33
CA GLU A 99 -26.45 9.50 -3.38
C GLU A 99 -26.57 7.98 -3.29
N THR A 100 -26.65 7.48 -2.07
CA THR A 100 -26.87 6.06 -1.80
C THR A 100 -28.36 5.70 -2.00
N PRO A 101 -28.74 4.41 -1.89
CA PRO A 101 -30.15 4.03 -1.86
C PRO A 101 -30.95 4.66 -0.70
N ILE A 102 -30.27 5.13 0.35
CA ILE A 102 -30.90 5.90 1.44
C ILE A 102 -31.02 7.34 0.98
N ARG A 103 -32.26 7.77 0.71
CA ARG A 103 -32.56 9.13 0.24
C ARG A 103 -32.01 10.19 1.21
N GLY A 104 -31.29 11.16 0.66
CA GLY A 104 -30.62 12.23 1.40
C GLY A 104 -29.27 11.83 1.99
N MET A 105 -28.83 10.58 1.84
CA MET A 105 -27.51 10.12 2.29
C MET A 105 -26.55 10.07 1.11
N TYR A 106 -25.56 10.96 1.14
CA TYR A 106 -24.51 11.08 0.13
C TYR A 106 -23.18 10.60 0.68
N VAL A 107 -22.34 10.04 -0.19
CA VAL A 107 -21.00 9.59 0.16
C VAL A 107 -19.97 10.23 -0.76
N ALA A 108 -18.78 10.49 -0.24
CA ALA A 108 -17.67 11.08 -1.00
C ALA A 108 -16.33 10.57 -0.45
N GLY A 109 -15.29 10.67 -1.27
CA GLY A 109 -13.95 10.22 -0.90
C GLY A 109 -13.71 8.72 -1.05
N ASP A 110 -12.58 8.28 -0.49
CA ASP A 110 -12.06 6.91 -0.62
C ASP A 110 -12.77 5.90 0.31
N GLY A 111 -13.20 6.35 1.50
CA GLY A 111 -13.93 5.51 2.47
C GLY A 111 -15.15 4.76 1.91
N PRO A 112 -16.01 5.35 1.05
CA PRO A 112 -17.07 4.64 0.34
C PRO A 112 -16.63 4.00 -0.99
N GLY A 113 -15.35 4.09 -1.37
CA GLY A 113 -14.81 3.54 -2.61
C GLY A 113 -15.19 4.31 -3.88
N VAL A 114 -15.59 5.58 -3.78
CA VAL A 114 -15.95 6.42 -4.95
C VAL A 114 -14.81 7.32 -5.44
N ALA A 115 -13.69 7.33 -4.72
CA ALA A 115 -12.44 8.01 -5.07
C ALA A 115 -11.24 7.13 -4.68
N GLY A 116 -10.05 7.44 -5.18
CA GLY A 116 -8.82 6.67 -4.88
C GLY A 116 -7.57 7.53 -4.68
N ASN A 117 -7.74 8.86 -4.66
CA ASN A 117 -6.68 9.82 -4.39
C ASN A 117 -7.25 11.13 -3.85
N ILE A 118 -6.36 12.06 -3.46
CA ILE A 118 -6.72 13.35 -2.86
C ILE A 118 -7.63 14.16 -3.79
N VAL A 119 -7.27 14.25 -5.07
CA VAL A 119 -7.98 15.09 -6.05
C VAL A 119 -9.38 14.54 -6.34
N SER A 120 -9.51 13.24 -6.59
CA SER A 120 -10.79 12.57 -6.78
C SER A 120 -11.66 12.62 -5.52
N SER A 121 -11.07 12.56 -4.32
CA SER A 121 -11.81 12.71 -3.07
C SER A 121 -12.41 14.11 -2.92
N ALA A 122 -11.64 15.14 -3.26
CA ALA A 122 -12.15 16.51 -3.27
C ALA A 122 -13.24 16.71 -4.34
N ALA A 123 -13.04 16.16 -5.54
CA ALA A 123 -14.01 16.26 -6.63
C ALA A 123 -15.35 15.58 -6.30
N THR A 124 -15.31 14.39 -5.71
CA THR A 124 -16.52 13.68 -5.25
C THR A 124 -17.23 14.44 -4.13
N GLY A 125 -16.49 15.05 -3.20
CA GLY A 125 -17.07 15.93 -2.18
C GLY A 125 -17.82 17.12 -2.78
N LEU A 126 -17.24 17.77 -3.80
CA LEU A 126 -17.89 18.87 -4.51
C LEU A 126 -19.15 18.42 -5.27
N LEU A 127 -19.09 17.23 -5.89
CA LEU A 127 -20.21 16.66 -6.63
C LEU A 127 -21.41 16.39 -5.70
N SER A 128 -21.18 15.70 -4.59
CA SER A 128 -22.21 15.44 -3.57
C SER A 128 -22.77 16.73 -3.00
N ALA A 129 -21.91 17.71 -2.68
CA ALA A 129 -22.35 19.00 -2.13
C ALA A 129 -23.26 19.76 -3.11
N LYS A 130 -22.90 19.81 -4.40
CA LYS A 130 -23.75 20.43 -5.43
C LYS A 130 -25.10 19.74 -5.57
N ALA A 131 -25.13 18.41 -5.48
CA ALA A 131 -26.38 17.65 -5.53
C ALA A 131 -27.29 17.93 -4.33
N VAL A 132 -26.72 18.02 -3.13
CA VAL A 132 -27.44 18.41 -1.92
C VAL A 132 -28.05 19.80 -2.08
N VAL A 133 -27.25 20.80 -2.49
CA VAL A 133 -27.73 22.17 -2.70
C VAL A 133 -28.86 22.22 -3.72
N LYS A 134 -28.73 21.50 -4.84
CA LYS A 134 -29.76 21.44 -5.89
C LYS A 134 -31.08 20.80 -5.43
N LYS A 135 -31.08 19.95 -4.40
CA LYS A 135 -32.32 19.37 -3.84
C LYS A 135 -32.98 20.24 -2.78
N LEU A 136 -32.25 21.17 -2.18
CA LEU A 136 -32.76 22.10 -1.16
C LEU A 136 -33.48 23.30 -1.78
N HIS A 137 -33.19 23.61 -3.05
CA HIS A 137 -33.83 24.67 -3.84
C HIS A 137 -34.74 24.06 -4.90
#